data_AF-A0A2X4TZP0-F1
#
_entry.id   AF-A0A2X4TZP0-F1
#
_cell.length_a   1.000
_cell.length_b   1.000
_cell.length_c   1.000
_cell.angle_alpha   90.00
_cell.angle_beta   90.00
_cell.angle_gamma   90.00
#
_symmetry.space_group_name_H-M   'P 1'
#
loop_
_entity.id
_entity.type
_entity.pdbx_description
1 polymer ?
#
loop_
_entity_poly.entity_id
_entity_poly.type
_entity_poly.pdbx_seq_one_letter_code
_entity_poly.pdbx_strand_id
1 'polypeptide(L)'
;MQDFTFLTQALKNASLDEIFEQVLAQVKEHPQDLKAREVLFKLYCVEGVWDKALLQLQTLAMLDEGLQKQAELYKNLVFSEMQRMQILTGKRPAVTLQGDTPEWMAKLQQANAEHYAGKGEQAEISRQEAFELAPESAGKSDTLGEFSWIADSDSRIGPVCEFIYAGDIAGCPFPLYSS
;
A
#
# COMPACT_ATOMS: atom_id res chain seq x y z
N MET A 1 6.88 28.15 16.53
CA MET A 1 6.15 27.06 15.86
C MET A 1 7.12 26.41 14.90
N GLN A 2 7.47 25.14 15.09
CA GLN A 2 8.39 24.47 14.16
C GLN A 2 7.72 24.36 12.79
N ASP A 3 8.48 24.66 11.74
CA ASP A 3 7.99 24.56 10.38
C ASP A 3 8.01 23.08 9.96
N PHE A 4 6.86 22.40 10.07
CA PHE A 4 6.69 21.02 9.61
C PHE A 4 6.58 20.91 8.07
N THR A 5 6.83 21.98 7.32
CA THR A 5 6.82 21.97 5.85
C THR A 5 7.75 20.88 5.27
N PHE A 6 8.75 20.42 6.03
CA PHE A 6 9.60 19.28 5.65
C PHE A 6 9.63 18.22 6.75
N LEU A 7 8.78 17.19 6.62
CA LEU A 7 8.75 16.02 7.51
C LEU A 7 10.15 15.41 7.71
N THR A 8 10.96 15.36 6.65
CA THR A 8 12.36 14.90 6.69
C THR A 8 13.26 15.73 7.60
N GLN A 9 12.99 17.01 7.79
CA GLN A 9 13.75 17.86 8.71
C GLN A 9 13.25 17.73 10.14
N ALA A 10 11.93 17.57 10.33
CA ALA A 10 11.34 17.33 11.64
C ALA A 10 11.83 15.99 12.23
N LEU A 11 11.90 14.93 11.41
CA LEU A 11 12.38 13.61 11.80
C LEU A 11 13.85 13.56 12.26
N LYS A 12 14.66 14.60 12.00
CA LYS A 12 16.03 14.67 12.53
C LYS A 12 16.07 15.03 14.02
N ASN A 13 15.00 15.64 14.53
CA ASN A 13 14.98 16.29 15.84
C ASN A 13 13.87 15.75 16.77
N ALA A 14 12.95 14.95 16.24
CA ALA A 14 11.79 14.42 16.97
C ALA A 14 11.37 13.06 16.40
N SER A 15 10.74 12.23 17.25
CA SER A 15 10.12 10.98 16.82
C SER A 15 8.86 11.24 15.98
N LEU A 16 8.39 10.21 15.26
CA LEU A 16 7.15 10.31 14.49
C LEU A 16 5.95 10.63 15.39
N ASP A 17 5.88 10.01 16.58
CA ASP A 17 4.84 10.25 17.58
C ASP A 17 4.85 11.69 18.09
N GLU A 18 6.04 12.22 18.39
CA GLU A 18 6.20 13.61 18.83
C GLU A 18 5.78 14.60 17.74
N ILE A 19 6.13 14.33 16.49
CA ILE A 19 5.72 15.14 15.34
C ILE A 19 4.19 15.06 15.17
N PHE A 20 3.62 13.88 15.30
CA PHE A 20 2.18 13.67 15.19
C PHE A 20 1.41 14.51 16.21
N GLU A 21 1.80 14.46 17.49
CA GLU A 21 1.14 15.24 18.55
C GLU A 21 1.28 16.75 18.32
N GLN A 22 2.45 17.21 17.88
CA GLN A 22 2.69 18.63 17.57
C GLN A 22 1.84 19.12 16.39
N VAL A 23 1.79 18.36 15.29
CA VAL A 23 0.99 18.70 14.10
C VAL A 23 -0.51 18.64 14.44
N LEU A 24 -0.93 17.65 15.22
CA LEU A 24 -2.31 17.55 15.69
C LEU A 24 -2.72 18.76 16.55
N ALA A 25 -1.85 19.20 17.46
CA ALA A 25 -2.07 20.41 18.26
C ALA A 25 -2.16 21.66 17.36
N GLN A 26 -1.26 21.79 16.38
CA GLN A 26 -1.28 22.91 15.42
C GLN A 26 -2.58 22.96 14.61
N VAL A 27 -3.09 21.81 14.13
CA VAL A 27 -4.38 21.78 13.41
C VAL A 27 -5.56 22.12 14.34
N LYS A 28 -5.49 21.78 15.63
CA LYS A 28 -6.51 22.17 16.62
C LYS A 28 -6.49 23.68 16.89
N GLU A 29 -5.31 24.27 17.03
CA GLU A 29 -5.14 25.72 17.26
C GLU A 29 -5.42 26.55 16.00
N HIS A 30 -5.06 26.02 14.84
CA HIS A 30 -5.19 26.66 13.54
C HIS A 30 -5.90 25.75 12.52
N PRO A 31 -7.24 25.58 12.62
CA PRO A 31 -7.99 24.67 11.75
C PRO A 31 -7.99 25.02 10.26
N GLN A 32 -7.51 26.20 9.88
CA GLN A 32 -7.41 26.65 8.49
C GLN A 32 -6.00 26.46 7.91
N ASP A 33 -5.07 25.93 8.69
CA ASP A 33 -3.70 25.66 8.23
C ASP A 33 -3.69 24.42 7.31
N LEU A 34 -3.78 24.68 6.00
CA LEU A 34 -3.77 23.65 4.96
C LEU A 34 -2.51 22.78 5.01
N LYS A 35 -1.34 23.37 5.30
CA LYS A 35 -0.07 22.64 5.32
C LYS A 35 -0.02 21.67 6.48
N ALA A 36 -0.41 22.12 7.68
CA ALA A 36 -0.46 21.26 8.85
C ALA A 36 -1.45 20.09 8.65
N ARG A 37 -2.60 20.35 8.01
CA ARG A 37 -3.57 19.29 7.64
C ARG A 37 -3.03 18.29 6.63
N GLU A 38 -2.27 18.75 5.63
CA GLU A 38 -1.63 17.87 4.65
C GLU A 38 -0.60 16.95 5.32
N VAL A 39 0.20 17.48 6.24
CA VAL A 39 1.14 16.67 7.03
C VAL A 39 0.36 15.68 7.91
N LEU A 40 -0.69 16.12 8.59
CA LEU A 40 -1.52 15.27 9.44
C LEU A 40 -2.18 14.12 8.65
N PHE A 41 -2.67 14.39 7.45
CA PHE A 41 -3.17 13.37 6.51
C PHE A 41 -2.11 12.29 6.24
N LYS A 42 -0.88 12.69 5.89
CA LYS A 42 0.22 11.76 5.58
C LYS A 42 0.58 10.92 6.80
N LEU A 43 0.62 11.52 7.99
CA LEU A 43 0.89 10.80 9.23
C LEU A 43 -0.20 9.77 9.55
N TYR A 44 -1.47 10.10 9.32
CA TYR A 44 -2.55 9.11 9.46
C TYR A 44 -2.41 7.94 8.48
N CYS A 45 -1.86 8.17 7.28
CA CYS A 45 -1.55 7.08 6.35
C CYS A 45 -0.43 6.19 6.86
N VAL A 46 0.63 6.77 7.45
CA VAL A 46 1.74 6.01 8.03
C VAL A 46 1.27 5.15 9.20
N GLU A 47 0.41 5.67 10.06
CA GLU A 47 -0.20 4.93 11.18
C GLU A 47 -1.31 3.94 10.74
N GLY A 48 -1.68 3.92 9.46
CA GLY A 48 -2.77 3.09 8.95
C GLY A 48 -4.17 3.47 9.47
N VAL A 49 -4.36 4.69 9.95
CA VAL A 49 -5.66 5.20 10.45
C VAL A 49 -6.45 5.83 9.30
N TRP A 50 -6.93 4.98 8.40
CA TRP A 50 -7.51 5.36 7.10
C TRP A 50 -8.70 6.32 7.20
N ASP A 51 -9.63 6.10 8.13
CA ASP A 51 -10.81 6.96 8.29
C ASP A 51 -10.44 8.40 8.62
N LYS A 52 -9.40 8.60 9.44
CA LYS A 52 -8.90 9.94 9.80
C LYS A 52 -8.13 10.57 8.64
N ALA A 53 -7.38 9.78 7.87
CA ALA A 53 -6.72 10.26 6.66
C ALA A 53 -7.75 10.80 5.64
N LEU A 54 -8.82 10.03 5.37
CA LEU A 54 -9.91 10.43 4.48
C LEU A 54 -10.61 11.71 4.95
N LEU A 55 -10.83 11.85 6.26
CA LEU A 55 -11.43 13.06 6.83
C LEU A 55 -10.55 14.31 6.61
N GLN A 56 -9.22 14.19 6.72
CA GLN A 56 -8.32 15.29 6.41
C GLN A 56 -8.37 15.67 4.93
N LEU A 57 -8.38 14.67 4.02
CA LEU A 57 -8.50 14.93 2.57
C LEU A 57 -9.81 15.64 2.22
N GLN A 58 -10.93 15.21 2.80
CA GLN A 58 -12.22 15.88 2.63
C GLN A 58 -12.16 17.32 3.11
N THR A 59 -11.56 17.55 4.29
CA THR A 59 -11.44 18.90 4.86
C THR A 59 -10.56 19.79 3.97
N LEU A 60 -9.41 19.29 3.50
CA LEU A 60 -8.52 20.02 2.59
C LEU A 60 -9.25 20.47 1.31
N ALA A 61 -10.03 19.58 0.70
CA ALA A 61 -10.82 19.89 -0.50
C ALA A 61 -11.96 20.90 -0.24
N MET A 62 -12.46 20.99 1.00
CA MET A 62 -13.45 21.99 1.41
C MET A 62 -12.83 23.37 1.68
N LEU A 63 -11.58 23.40 2.16
CA LEU A 63 -10.89 24.65 2.51
C LEU A 63 -10.24 25.31 1.30
N ASP A 64 -9.84 24.54 0.29
CA ASP A 64 -9.25 25.04 -0.95
C ASP A 64 -9.74 24.22 -2.17
N GLU A 65 -10.51 24.86 -3.04
CA GLU A 65 -11.03 24.26 -4.27
C GLU A 65 -9.91 23.78 -5.21
N GLY A 66 -8.72 24.39 -5.14
CA GLY A 66 -7.54 23.98 -5.91
C GLY A 66 -7.04 22.58 -5.53
N LEU A 67 -7.37 22.09 -4.34
CA LEU A 67 -6.93 20.78 -3.83
C LEU A 67 -7.87 19.63 -4.18
N GLN A 68 -9.06 19.89 -4.77
CA GLN A 68 -10.06 18.85 -5.03
C GLN A 68 -9.50 17.66 -5.83
N LYS A 69 -8.76 17.93 -6.91
CA LYS A 69 -8.16 16.86 -7.74
C LYS A 69 -7.12 16.04 -6.98
N GLN A 70 -6.30 16.69 -6.18
CA GLN A 70 -5.27 16.03 -5.37
C GLN A 70 -5.90 15.21 -4.25
N ALA A 71 -6.93 15.75 -3.59
CA ALA A 71 -7.68 15.05 -2.55
C ALA A 71 -8.38 13.80 -3.10
N GLU A 72 -8.97 13.86 -4.29
CA GLU A 72 -9.59 12.69 -4.93
C GLU A 72 -8.55 11.63 -5.31
N LEU A 73 -7.39 12.05 -5.85
CA LEU A 73 -6.28 11.15 -6.14
C LEU A 73 -5.82 10.41 -4.87
N TYR A 74 -5.54 11.13 -3.79
CA TYR A 74 -5.09 10.52 -2.54
C TYR A 74 -6.15 9.66 -1.86
N LYS A 75 -7.43 10.05 -1.98
CA LYS A 75 -8.54 9.23 -1.51
C LYS A 75 -8.57 7.87 -2.21
N ASN A 76 -8.33 7.84 -3.52
CA ASN A 76 -8.23 6.58 -4.26
C ASN A 76 -7.03 5.73 -3.84
N LEU A 77 -5.89 6.35 -3.51
CA LEU A 77 -4.74 5.62 -2.96
C LEU A 77 -5.06 5.00 -1.60
N VAL A 78 -5.69 5.76 -0.70
CA VAL A 78 -6.10 5.26 0.63
C VAL A 78 -7.09 4.10 0.48
N PHE A 79 -8.08 4.21 -0.40
CA PHE A 79 -8.98 3.09 -0.67
C PHE A 79 -8.27 1.87 -1.25
N SER A 80 -7.26 2.07 -2.10
CA SER A 80 -6.48 0.96 -2.65
C SER A 80 -5.73 0.20 -1.55
N GLU A 81 -5.17 0.89 -0.55
CA GLU A 81 -4.54 0.25 0.61
C GLU A 81 -5.54 -0.51 1.50
N MET A 82 -6.75 0.04 1.69
CA MET A 82 -7.81 -0.66 2.41
C MET A 82 -8.22 -1.95 1.68
N GLN A 83 -8.26 -1.92 0.34
CA GLN A 83 -8.53 -3.08 -0.50
C GLN A 83 -7.39 -4.10 -0.45
N ARG A 84 -6.14 -3.63 -0.48
CA ARG A 84 -4.93 -4.46 -0.34
C ARG A 84 -5.02 -5.34 0.91
N MET A 85 -5.40 -4.75 2.05
CA MET A 85 -5.57 -5.51 3.29
C MET A 85 -6.67 -6.59 3.17
N GLN A 86 -7.78 -6.29 2.49
CA GLN A 86 -8.84 -7.29 2.25
C GLN A 86 -8.36 -8.43 1.35
N ILE A 87 -7.53 -8.14 0.36
CA ILE A 87 -6.95 -9.14 -0.55
C ILE A 87 -5.96 -10.03 0.20
N LEU A 88 -5.01 -9.44 0.92
CA LEU A 88 -4.03 -10.18 1.70
C LEU A 88 -4.67 -11.01 2.82
N THR A 89 -5.84 -10.61 3.32
CA THR A 89 -6.61 -11.39 4.31
C THR A 89 -7.61 -12.37 3.71
N GLY A 90 -7.67 -12.50 2.38
CA GLY A 90 -8.56 -13.42 1.69
C GLY A 90 -10.05 -13.02 1.73
N LYS A 91 -10.37 -11.79 2.15
CA LYS A 91 -11.74 -11.25 2.17
C LYS A 91 -12.23 -10.80 0.80
N ARG A 92 -11.31 -10.52 -0.12
CA ARG A 92 -11.56 -10.08 -1.49
C ARG A 92 -10.57 -10.77 -2.43
N PRO A 93 -10.97 -11.22 -3.63
CA PRO A 93 -10.02 -11.71 -4.62
C PRO A 93 -9.15 -10.57 -5.16
N ALA A 94 -7.89 -10.86 -5.48
CA ALA A 94 -7.04 -9.89 -6.18
C ALA A 94 -7.47 -9.78 -7.64
N VAL A 95 -7.41 -8.57 -8.19
CA VAL A 95 -7.56 -8.32 -9.63
C VAL A 95 -6.19 -8.46 -10.27
N THR A 96 -6.11 -9.07 -11.46
CA THR A 96 -4.90 -9.07 -12.28
C THR A 96 -5.02 -8.03 -13.39
N LEU A 97 -3.91 -7.42 -13.80
CA LEU A 97 -3.93 -6.46 -14.91
C LEU A 97 -4.38 -7.07 -16.25
N GLN A 98 -4.21 -8.39 -16.42
CA GLN A 98 -4.59 -9.11 -17.64
C GLN A 98 -6.03 -9.65 -17.61
N GLY A 99 -6.76 -9.47 -16.51
CA GLY A 99 -8.15 -9.92 -16.35
C GLY A 99 -8.31 -11.36 -15.88
N ASP A 100 -7.43 -12.27 -16.30
CA ASP A 100 -7.41 -13.66 -15.84
C ASP A 100 -6.44 -13.86 -14.66
N THR A 101 -6.85 -14.65 -13.67
CA THR A 101 -6.00 -15.00 -12.51
C THR A 101 -5.37 -16.38 -12.76
N PRO A 102 -4.03 -16.46 -12.97
CA PRO A 102 -3.32 -17.73 -13.08
C PRO A 102 -3.57 -18.62 -11.86
N GLU A 103 -3.55 -19.94 -12.07
CA GLU A 103 -3.80 -20.94 -11.01
C GLU A 103 -2.88 -20.72 -9.80
N TRP A 104 -1.59 -20.48 -10.03
CA TRP A 104 -0.62 -20.23 -8.97
C TRP A 104 -0.95 -18.98 -8.14
N MET A 105 -1.47 -17.90 -8.76
CA MET A 105 -1.90 -16.70 -8.04
C MET A 105 -3.17 -16.96 -7.23
N ALA A 106 -4.12 -17.72 -7.78
CA ALA A 106 -5.32 -18.13 -7.05
C ALA A 106 -4.95 -19.00 -5.84
N LYS A 107 -3.99 -19.90 -6.00
CA LYS A 107 -3.45 -20.74 -4.93
C LYS A 107 -2.73 -19.91 -3.86
N LEU A 108 -1.98 -18.89 -4.25
CA LEU A 108 -1.34 -17.96 -3.31
C LEU A 108 -2.37 -17.16 -2.50
N GLN A 109 -3.47 -16.71 -3.12
CA GLN A 109 -4.58 -16.07 -2.42
C GLN A 109 -5.29 -17.03 -1.46
N GLN A 110 -5.47 -18.30 -1.85
CA GLN A 110 -6.00 -19.34 -0.97
C GLN A 110 -5.10 -19.54 0.26
N ALA A 111 -3.77 -19.64 0.07
CA ALA A 111 -2.82 -19.76 1.16
C ALA A 111 -2.93 -18.59 2.16
N ASN A 112 -3.10 -17.37 1.65
CA ASN A 112 -3.31 -16.19 2.48
C ASN A 112 -4.62 -16.28 3.28
N ALA A 113 -5.73 -16.66 2.64
CA ALA A 113 -7.01 -16.87 3.32
C ALA A 113 -6.93 -17.94 4.42
N GLU A 114 -6.26 -19.06 4.14
CA GLU A 114 -6.04 -20.15 5.11
C GLU A 114 -5.22 -19.70 6.31
N HIS A 115 -4.17 -18.92 6.07
CA HIS A 115 -3.34 -18.34 7.13
C HIS A 115 -4.17 -17.45 8.07
N TYR A 116 -4.96 -16.52 7.52
CA TYR A 116 -5.82 -15.64 8.32
C TYR A 116 -7.02 -16.37 8.97
N ALA A 117 -7.37 -17.55 8.47
CA ALA A 117 -8.33 -18.45 9.11
C ALA A 117 -7.71 -19.35 10.21
N GLY A 118 -6.42 -19.19 10.52
CA GLY A 118 -5.70 -19.97 11.54
C GLY A 118 -5.26 -21.36 11.09
N LYS A 119 -5.32 -21.67 9.79
CA LYS A 119 -4.94 -22.97 9.21
C LYS A 119 -3.50 -22.95 8.70
N GLY A 120 -2.54 -22.70 9.60
CA GLY A 120 -1.13 -22.44 9.24
C GLY A 120 -0.47 -23.53 8.39
N GLU A 121 -0.65 -24.81 8.75
CA GLU A 121 -0.05 -25.93 8.00
C GLU A 121 -0.61 -26.03 6.57
N GLN A 122 -1.93 -25.93 6.42
CA GLN A 122 -2.59 -25.94 5.12
C GLN A 122 -2.16 -24.73 4.27
N ALA A 123 -2.05 -23.55 4.89
CA ALA A 123 -1.58 -22.34 4.23
C ALA A 123 -0.17 -22.51 3.66
N GLU A 124 0.73 -23.17 4.38
CA GLU A 124 2.10 -23.39 3.91
C GLU A 124 2.14 -24.38 2.74
N ILE A 125 1.36 -25.47 2.80
CA ILE A 125 1.21 -26.41 1.67
C ILE A 125 0.71 -25.68 0.43
N SER A 126 -0.38 -24.93 0.56
CA SER A 126 -0.96 -24.15 -0.55
C SER A 126 0.04 -23.13 -1.11
N ARG A 127 0.86 -22.52 -0.26
CA ARG A 127 1.87 -21.53 -0.65
C ARG A 127 3.02 -22.17 -1.42
N GLN A 128 3.51 -23.32 -0.96
CA GLN A 128 4.54 -24.07 -1.65
C GLN A 128 4.06 -24.51 -3.04
N GLU A 129 2.84 -25.06 -3.13
CA GLU A 129 2.23 -25.44 -4.41
C GLU A 129 2.08 -24.23 -5.35
N ALA A 130 1.70 -23.05 -4.81
CA ALA A 130 1.63 -21.82 -5.59
C ALA A 130 3.00 -21.46 -6.18
N PHE A 131 4.08 -21.54 -5.40
CA PHE A 131 5.42 -21.19 -5.88
C PHE A 131 6.02 -22.23 -6.82
N GLU A 132 5.73 -23.52 -6.65
CA GLU A 132 6.12 -24.57 -7.60
C GLU A 132 5.46 -24.41 -8.97
N LEU A 133 4.21 -23.89 -9.00
CA LEU A 133 3.47 -23.60 -10.23
C LEU A 133 3.84 -22.24 -10.85
N ALA A 134 4.47 -21.33 -10.09
CA ALA A 134 4.78 -20.00 -10.57
C ALA A 134 5.93 -20.04 -11.59
N PRO A 135 5.78 -19.41 -12.77
CA PRO A 135 6.85 -19.36 -13.75
C PRO A 135 8.02 -18.50 -13.26
N GLU A 136 9.25 -18.95 -13.53
CA GLU A 136 10.46 -18.18 -13.27
C GLU A 136 10.52 -16.93 -14.16
N SER A 137 10.98 -15.82 -13.57
CA SER A 137 11.19 -14.55 -14.28
C SER A 137 12.65 -14.14 -14.20
N ALA A 138 13.40 -14.43 -15.26
CA ALA A 138 14.77 -13.95 -15.39
C ALA A 138 14.80 -12.45 -15.71
N GLY A 139 15.90 -11.79 -15.38
CA GLY A 139 16.08 -10.37 -15.66
C GLY A 139 17.48 -9.89 -15.35
N LYS A 140 17.65 -8.57 -15.40
CA LYS A 140 18.93 -7.91 -15.12
C LYS A 140 18.70 -6.64 -14.31
N SER A 141 19.59 -6.40 -13.36
CA SER A 141 19.67 -5.17 -12.59
C SER A 141 21.07 -4.56 -12.75
N ASP A 142 21.16 -3.23 -12.75
CA ASP A 142 22.44 -2.52 -12.77
C ASP A 142 23.29 -2.81 -11.53
N THR A 143 22.67 -3.16 -10.40
CA THR A 143 23.36 -3.41 -9.12
C THR A 143 23.64 -4.88 -8.86
N LEU A 144 22.78 -5.79 -9.34
CA LEU A 144 22.88 -7.23 -9.06
C LEU A 144 23.39 -8.06 -10.26
N GLY A 145 23.43 -7.47 -11.46
CA GLY A 145 23.70 -8.21 -12.69
C GLY A 145 22.50 -9.05 -13.11
N GLU A 146 22.75 -10.19 -13.75
CA GLU A 146 21.71 -11.11 -14.25
C GLU A 146 21.17 -12.01 -13.14
N PHE A 147 19.87 -12.26 -13.16
CA PHE A 147 19.18 -13.17 -12.22
C PHE A 147 18.21 -14.08 -12.98
N SER A 148 17.99 -15.29 -12.46
CA SER A 148 17.08 -16.27 -13.06
C SER A 148 15.64 -16.19 -12.53
N TRP A 149 15.44 -15.59 -11.36
CA TRP A 149 14.12 -15.40 -10.74
C TRP A 149 14.08 -14.12 -9.91
N ILE A 150 12.87 -13.60 -9.69
CA ILE A 150 12.59 -12.48 -8.80
C ILE A 150 11.26 -12.71 -8.07
N ALA A 151 11.23 -12.37 -6.79
CA ALA A 151 10.04 -12.37 -5.96
C ALA A 151 10.16 -11.31 -4.86
N ASP A 152 9.02 -10.84 -4.37
CA ASP A 152 8.94 -10.08 -3.13
C ASP A 152 9.34 -10.98 -1.94
N SER A 153 10.00 -10.38 -0.94
CA SER A 153 10.40 -11.10 0.26
C SER A 153 9.21 -11.43 1.17
N ASP A 154 8.09 -10.72 1.01
CA ASP A 154 6.82 -11.10 1.61
C ASP A 154 6.23 -12.30 0.87
N SER A 155 6.23 -13.45 1.54
CA SER A 155 5.73 -14.72 0.99
C SER A 155 4.23 -14.71 0.70
N ARG A 156 3.48 -13.70 1.18
CA ARG A 156 2.07 -13.48 0.81
C ARG A 156 1.91 -12.93 -0.60
N ILE A 157 2.97 -12.35 -1.15
CA ILE A 157 3.00 -11.69 -2.46
C ILE A 157 3.83 -12.54 -3.44
N GLY A 158 5.04 -12.95 -3.05
CA GLY A 158 5.91 -13.80 -3.88
C GLY A 158 6.26 -13.16 -5.23
N PRO A 159 6.21 -13.88 -6.37
CA PRO A 159 6.62 -13.36 -7.68
C PRO A 159 5.58 -12.44 -8.34
N VAL A 160 4.96 -11.56 -7.55
CA VAL A 160 3.96 -10.58 -7.97
C VAL A 160 4.45 -9.19 -7.58
N CYS A 161 4.21 -8.21 -8.45
CA CYS A 161 4.33 -6.81 -8.12
C CYS A 161 2.93 -6.19 -8.06
N GLU A 162 2.63 -5.44 -7.00
CA GLU A 162 1.33 -4.79 -6.79
C GLU A 162 1.31 -3.39 -7.43
N PHE A 163 0.21 -3.05 -8.11
CA PHE A 163 -0.03 -1.75 -8.74
C PHE A 163 -1.33 -1.15 -8.27
N ILE A 164 -1.37 0.17 -8.17
CA ILE A 164 -2.62 0.91 -8.05
C ILE A 164 -2.99 1.45 -9.43
N TYR A 165 -4.12 1.00 -9.96
CA TYR A 165 -4.65 1.45 -11.24
C TYR A 165 -6.14 1.76 -11.09
N ALA A 166 -6.54 2.97 -11.52
CA ALA A 166 -7.92 3.43 -11.46
C ALA A 166 -8.60 3.32 -10.07
N GLY A 167 -7.81 3.35 -8.98
CA GLY A 167 -8.32 3.25 -7.60
C GLY A 167 -8.52 1.82 -7.10
N ASP A 168 -8.11 0.81 -7.88
CA ASP A 168 -8.02 -0.58 -7.47
C ASP A 168 -6.56 -1.03 -7.38
N ILE A 169 -6.31 -1.99 -6.49
CA ILE A 169 -5.03 -2.68 -6.43
C ILE A 169 -5.05 -3.93 -7.31
N ALA A 170 -4.05 -4.05 -8.18
CA ALA A 170 -3.90 -5.14 -9.11
C ALA A 170 -2.54 -5.82 -8.93
N GLY A 171 -2.54 -7.15 -8.97
CA GLY A 171 -1.32 -7.94 -9.03
C GLY A 171 -0.84 -8.11 -10.47
N CYS A 172 0.45 -7.89 -10.71
CA CYS A 172 1.12 -8.18 -11.96
C CYS A 172 2.27 -9.18 -11.72
N PRO A 173 2.21 -10.38 -12.29
CA PRO A 173 3.37 -11.29 -12.31
C PRO A 173 4.63 -10.62 -12.90
N PHE A 174 5.79 -10.80 -12.26
CA PHE A 174 7.07 -10.34 -12.82
C PHE A 174 7.41 -10.84 -14.24
N PRO A 175 7.08 -12.10 -14.62
CA PRO A 175 7.33 -12.59 -15.98
C PRO A 175 6.68 -11.77 -17.10
N LEU A 176 5.74 -10.88 -16.78
CA LEU A 176 5.00 -10.08 -17.77
C LEU A 176 5.61 -8.71 -18.07
N TYR A 177 6.72 -8.32 -17.41
CA TYR A 177 7.41 -7.05 -17.71
C TYR A 177 8.25 -7.05 -19.00
N SER A 178 8.41 -8.21 -19.65
CA SER A 178 9.33 -8.41 -20.78
C SER A 178 8.63 -8.42 -22.15
N SER A 179 7.72 -7.45 -22.37
CA SER A 179 7.18 -7.14 -23.71
C SER A 179 7.92 -5.98 -24.35
#